data_AF-A0A4S4KGJ2-F1
#
_entry.id   AF-A0A4S4KGJ2-F1
#
_cell.length_a   1.000
_cell.length_b   1.000
_cell.length_c   1.000
_cell.angle_alpha   90.00
_cell.angle_beta   90.00
_cell.angle_gamma   90.00
#
_symmetry.space_group_name_H-M   'P 1'
#
loop_
_entity.id
_entity.type
_entity.pdbx_description
1 polymer ?
#
loop_
_entity_poly.entity_id
_entity_poly.type
_entity_poly.pdbx_seq_one_letter_code
_entity_poly.pdbx_strand_id
1 'polypeptide(L)'
;MLTLEEGIFKDTRGFLGIAGNAHLTFLIHNCHHYADVEPTLLPSPGNFRATSSFPQAVISRATSTPFPGKPSSDRREEQSGSTATQLAVPGSVQSSKPGTKQPGHASISMSLREKFTDFQHPLMPPGCPIWVSALAKVDFSRPAPLGDNGWAFWLPEARLVIGSEMIDRQARYVMNWLRVRESWLYILTHHNMQDGVIGPLKAPQWREYLNTSARSQQEAFSKDTKKSLRKREVAAIFKRVFGVDDILEIQPPDEWFGRSLKNCTPEDLRLYYQQIAWELSELGFRYELLQLDYWLVPIDNEDPDRHLKENERRRLIAEVFPSDRDFVMGSLPIAVDSLAAIAVEARVPHLEALRQVLARWPDSPPYLQKARVSDYTSSVLRIEHIEMQMARFYCQCFYEIAGRAPALPRRFPLA
;
A
#
# COMPACT_ATOMS: atom_id res chain seq x y z
N MET A 1 -16.73 40.24 -18.06
CA MET A 1 -16.84 39.63 -19.41
C MET A 1 -16.12 38.29 -19.30
N LEU A 2 -16.83 37.17 -19.41
CA LEU A 2 -16.27 35.83 -19.22
C LEU A 2 -15.80 35.31 -20.59
N THR A 3 -14.51 35.05 -20.74
CA THR A 3 -13.95 34.35 -21.89
C THR A 3 -13.70 32.90 -21.50
N LEU A 4 -14.27 31.97 -22.26
CA LEU A 4 -14.13 30.52 -22.09
C LEU A 4 -13.22 30.02 -23.22
N GLU A 5 -12.15 29.31 -22.89
CA GLU A 5 -11.34 28.55 -23.85
C GLU A 5 -11.35 27.06 -23.49
N GLU A 6 -11.10 26.23 -24.50
CA GLU A 6 -10.86 24.79 -24.34
C GLU A 6 -9.50 24.58 -23.65
N GLY A 7 -9.51 23.82 -22.55
CA GLY A 7 -8.34 23.44 -21.79
C GLY A 7 -7.52 22.35 -22.46
N ILE A 8 -6.42 21.96 -21.82
CA ILE A 8 -5.42 20.99 -22.31
C ILE A 8 -6.04 19.63 -22.67
N PHE A 9 -7.16 19.29 -22.02
CA PHE A 9 -7.99 18.14 -22.36
C PHE A 9 -9.19 18.59 -23.21
N LYS A 10 -9.42 17.89 -24.33
CA LYS A 10 -10.52 18.15 -25.26
C LYS A 10 -11.86 18.26 -24.51
N ASP A 11 -12.65 19.28 -24.81
CA ASP A 11 -13.96 19.61 -24.18
C ASP A 11 -13.91 20.11 -22.72
N THR A 12 -12.73 20.36 -22.15
CA THR A 12 -12.60 20.87 -20.77
C THR A 12 -12.63 22.40 -20.76
N ARG A 13 -13.44 23.02 -19.89
CA ARG A 13 -13.51 24.50 -19.81
C ARG A 13 -12.58 25.01 -18.72
N GLY A 14 -11.68 25.94 -19.06
CA GLY A 14 -10.81 26.62 -18.09
C GLY A 14 -11.38 27.95 -17.57
N PHE A 15 -11.07 28.32 -16.32
CA PHE A 15 -11.31 29.68 -15.81
C PHE A 15 -10.11 30.58 -16.06
N LEU A 16 -10.31 31.67 -16.81
CA LEU A 16 -9.32 32.73 -16.95
C LEU A 16 -9.81 34.00 -16.25
N GLY A 17 -9.22 34.30 -15.09
CA GLY A 17 -9.56 35.48 -14.29
C GLY A 17 -8.81 35.51 -12.96
N ILE A 18 -8.91 36.62 -12.23
CA ILE A 18 -8.28 36.76 -10.91
C ILE A 18 -8.99 35.83 -9.92
N ALA A 19 -8.22 35.17 -9.05
CA ALA A 19 -8.75 34.33 -7.98
C ALA A 19 -9.72 35.13 -7.08
N GLY A 20 -10.91 34.57 -6.84
CA GLY A 20 -11.98 35.20 -6.07
C GLY A 20 -13.30 34.44 -6.16
N ASN A 21 -14.42 35.06 -5.78
CA ASN A 21 -15.73 34.38 -5.76
C ASN A 21 -16.16 33.81 -7.12
N ALA A 22 -15.84 34.49 -8.22
CA ALA A 22 -16.16 34.01 -9.56
C ALA A 22 -15.33 32.76 -9.93
N HIS A 23 -14.06 32.71 -9.51
CA HIS A 23 -13.19 31.55 -9.66
C HIS A 23 -13.72 30.35 -8.86
N LEU A 24 -14.05 30.56 -7.58
CA LEU A 24 -14.61 29.50 -6.72
C LEU A 24 -15.95 28.98 -7.24
N THR A 25 -16.83 29.88 -7.71
CA THR A 25 -18.12 29.49 -8.30
C THR A 25 -17.90 28.67 -9.57
N PHE A 26 -16.94 29.05 -10.42
CA PHE A 26 -16.61 28.28 -11.61
C PHE A 26 -16.09 26.88 -11.25
N LEU A 27 -15.19 26.77 -10.27
CA LEU A 27 -14.67 25.49 -9.80
C LEU A 27 -15.81 24.60 -9.26
N ILE A 28 -16.72 25.13 -8.44
CA ILE A 28 -17.84 24.34 -7.88
C ILE A 28 -18.71 23.75 -9.00
N HIS A 29 -19.02 24.52 -10.05
CA HIS A 29 -19.90 24.05 -11.12
C HIS A 29 -19.20 23.15 -12.15
N ASN A 30 -17.87 23.19 -12.23
CA ASN A 30 -17.08 22.46 -13.23
C ASN A 30 -16.06 21.48 -12.60
N CYS A 31 -16.14 21.22 -11.28
CA CYS A 31 -15.19 20.40 -10.53
C CYS A 31 -15.05 18.97 -11.07
N HIS A 32 -16.11 18.42 -11.64
CA HIS A 32 -16.13 17.10 -12.28
C HIS A 32 -15.26 17.00 -13.54
N HIS A 33 -14.77 18.14 -14.07
CA HIS A 33 -13.86 18.20 -15.22
C HIS A 33 -12.40 18.44 -14.84
N TYR A 34 -12.10 18.72 -13.56
CA TYR A 34 -10.74 18.88 -13.07
C TYR A 34 -10.31 17.60 -12.35
N ALA A 35 -9.32 16.90 -12.91
CA ALA A 35 -8.75 15.70 -12.30
C ALA A 35 -7.96 15.99 -11.00
N ASP A 36 -7.78 17.27 -10.66
CA ASP A 36 -6.86 17.72 -9.61
C ASP A 36 -7.57 18.34 -8.38
N VAL A 37 -8.91 18.29 -8.32
CA VAL A 37 -9.66 18.78 -7.15
C VAL A 37 -10.17 17.56 -6.38
N GLU A 38 -9.56 17.30 -5.22
CA GLU A 38 -10.09 16.34 -4.23
C GLU A 38 -11.60 16.56 -4.03
N PRO A 39 -12.41 15.51 -3.83
CA PRO A 39 -13.82 15.66 -3.53
C PRO A 39 -13.96 16.33 -2.14
N THR A 40 -13.91 17.65 -2.12
CA THR A 40 -14.31 18.43 -0.95
C THR A 40 -15.77 18.10 -0.71
N LEU A 41 -16.06 17.45 0.42
CA LEU A 41 -17.41 17.08 0.82
C LEU A 41 -18.26 18.36 0.89
N LEU A 42 -18.96 18.69 -0.19
CA LEU A 42 -20.09 19.58 -0.12
C LEU A 42 -21.10 18.93 0.85
N PRO A 43 -21.56 19.66 1.88
CA PRO A 43 -22.47 19.09 2.86
C PRO A 43 -23.72 18.55 2.13
N SER A 44 -24.11 17.33 2.51
CA SER A 44 -25.29 16.65 1.99
C SER A 44 -26.51 17.59 2.00
N PRO A 45 -27.36 17.58 0.95
CA PRO A 45 -28.47 18.53 0.77
C PRO A 45 -29.48 18.60 1.92
N GLY A 46 -29.44 17.68 2.88
CA GLY A 46 -30.36 17.60 4.01
C GLY A 46 -30.21 18.70 5.07
N ASN A 47 -29.05 19.38 5.15
CA ASN A 47 -28.77 20.35 6.22
C ASN A 47 -28.69 21.81 5.73
N PHE A 48 -28.96 22.09 4.46
CA PHE A 48 -29.03 23.45 3.96
C PHE A 48 -30.39 24.08 4.28
N ARG A 49 -30.48 24.89 5.34
CA ARG A 49 -31.61 25.79 5.54
C ARG A 49 -31.39 27.05 4.70
N ALA A 50 -32.06 27.14 3.56
CA ALA A 50 -32.11 28.35 2.76
C ALA A 50 -32.83 29.46 3.56
N THR A 51 -32.09 30.33 4.23
CA THR A 51 -32.62 31.63 4.66
C THR A 51 -32.41 32.64 3.54
N SER A 52 -33.49 33.34 3.20
CA SER A 52 -33.67 34.36 2.15
C SER A 52 -33.88 33.86 0.70
N SER A 53 -35.18 33.69 0.38
CA SER A 53 -35.87 34.02 -0.87
C SER A 53 -35.05 34.08 -2.17
N PHE A 54 -35.13 33.01 -2.96
CA PHE A 54 -34.79 33.04 -4.39
C PHE A 54 -35.99 33.54 -5.22
N PRO A 55 -35.75 34.31 -6.30
CA PRO A 55 -36.81 34.71 -7.23
C PRO A 55 -37.46 33.51 -7.93
N GLN A 56 -38.78 33.51 -8.02
CA GLN A 56 -39.61 32.44 -8.61
C GLN A 56 -39.28 32.06 -10.07
N ALA A 57 -38.47 32.85 -10.77
CA ALA A 57 -38.02 32.57 -12.13
C ALA A 57 -37.06 31.37 -12.24
N VAL A 58 -36.44 30.94 -11.13
CA VAL A 58 -35.47 29.83 -11.13
C VAL A 58 -36.14 28.46 -10.91
N ILE A 59 -37.32 28.43 -10.28
CA ILE A 59 -38.01 27.18 -9.91
C ILE A 59 -38.70 26.52 -11.12
N SER A 60 -39.05 27.29 -12.15
CA SER A 60 -39.84 26.83 -13.30
C SER A 60 -39.06 26.08 -14.38
N ARG A 61 -37.75 25.82 -14.20
CA ARG A 61 -36.94 25.03 -15.14
C ARG A 61 -36.64 23.59 -14.70
N ALA A 62 -37.14 23.15 -13.55
CA ALA A 62 -36.86 21.82 -13.00
C ALA A 62 -38.14 20.99 -12.78
N THR A 63 -38.93 20.75 -13.83
CA THR A 63 -39.98 19.72 -13.80
C THR A 63 -40.12 19.01 -15.15
N SER A 64 -39.53 17.82 -15.23
CA SER A 64 -39.88 16.61 -16.01
C SER A 64 -38.57 15.82 -16.13
N THR A 65 -38.36 14.69 -15.45
CA THR A 65 -38.98 13.36 -15.64
C THR A 65 -38.53 12.38 -14.51
N PRO A 66 -39.15 11.20 -14.36
CA PRO A 66 -39.33 10.50 -13.07
C PRO A 66 -38.28 9.42 -12.72
N PHE A 67 -38.06 9.22 -11.41
CA PHE A 67 -37.33 8.08 -10.85
C PHE A 67 -38.23 6.82 -10.72
N PRO A 68 -37.75 5.60 -11.01
CA PRO A 68 -38.44 4.35 -10.68
C PRO A 68 -38.36 4.05 -9.18
N GLY A 69 -39.47 3.51 -8.64
CA GLY A 69 -39.74 3.33 -7.22
C GLY A 69 -38.97 2.22 -6.49
N LYS A 70 -38.93 2.38 -5.17
CA LYS A 70 -38.44 1.44 -4.15
C LYS A 70 -39.31 0.16 -4.08
N PRO A 71 -38.74 -1.00 -3.71
CA PRO A 71 -39.50 -2.03 -3.02
C PRO A 71 -39.39 -1.89 -1.49
N SER A 72 -40.53 -2.16 -0.86
CA SER A 72 -40.86 -2.13 0.56
C SER A 72 -40.14 -3.19 1.39
N SER A 73 -39.85 -2.83 2.64
CA SER A 73 -39.44 -3.73 3.71
C SER A 73 -40.65 -4.46 4.29
N ASP A 74 -40.67 -5.78 4.23
CA ASP A 74 -41.50 -6.60 5.11
C ASP A 74 -40.61 -7.35 6.10
N ARG A 75 -40.86 -7.07 7.37
CA ARG A 75 -40.32 -7.77 8.54
C ARG A 75 -41.02 -9.13 8.64
N ARG A 76 -40.24 -10.19 8.85
CA ARG A 76 -40.73 -11.39 9.53
C ARG A 76 -39.78 -11.78 10.66
N GLU A 77 -40.36 -11.85 11.85
CA GLU A 77 -39.83 -12.44 13.06
C GLU A 77 -39.62 -13.94 12.84
N GLU A 78 -38.49 -14.48 13.29
CA GLU A 78 -38.35 -15.91 13.55
C GLU A 78 -37.92 -16.17 14.99
N GLN A 79 -38.69 -17.06 15.61
CA GLN A 79 -38.72 -17.43 17.00
C GLN A 79 -37.55 -18.33 17.40
N SER A 80 -37.24 -18.25 18.69
CA SER A 80 -36.42 -19.20 19.43
C SER A 80 -36.91 -20.65 19.27
N GLY A 81 -35.97 -21.56 19.00
CA GLY A 81 -36.18 -23.00 19.05
C GLY A 81 -34.92 -23.70 19.56
N SER A 82 -34.92 -23.98 20.86
CA SER A 82 -33.93 -24.82 21.53
C SER A 82 -34.24 -26.29 21.21
N THR A 83 -33.28 -27.07 20.73
CA THR A 83 -33.32 -28.53 20.89
C THR A 83 -31.91 -29.10 20.97
N ALA A 84 -31.60 -29.64 22.14
CA ALA A 84 -30.46 -30.51 22.38
C ALA A 84 -30.79 -31.92 21.89
N THR A 85 -29.86 -32.57 21.19
CA THR A 85 -29.81 -34.03 21.13
C THR A 85 -28.37 -34.51 21.11
N GLN A 86 -28.08 -35.37 22.08
CA GLN A 86 -26.82 -36.03 22.33
C GLN A 86 -26.65 -37.31 21.46
N LEU A 87 -25.36 -37.65 21.25
CA LEU A 87 -24.77 -39.01 21.14
C LEU A 87 -25.05 -39.87 19.89
N ALA A 88 -23.99 -40.18 19.14
CA ALA A 88 -23.32 -41.51 19.23
C ALA A 88 -22.07 -41.58 18.32
N VAL A 89 -20.95 -42.03 18.90
CA VAL A 89 -19.73 -42.49 18.22
C VAL A 89 -19.69 -44.01 18.34
N PRO A 90 -19.16 -44.72 17.33
CA PRO A 90 -18.07 -45.66 17.58
C PRO A 90 -16.97 -45.49 16.50
N GLY A 91 -15.67 -45.53 16.73
CA GLY A 91 -14.87 -46.09 17.82
C GLY A 91 -13.68 -46.80 17.17
N SER A 92 -12.44 -46.34 17.40
CA SER A 92 -11.25 -47.19 17.44
C SER A 92 -10.08 -46.37 17.98
N VAL A 93 -9.64 -46.78 19.17
CA VAL A 93 -8.56 -46.20 19.97
C VAL A 93 -7.35 -47.11 19.85
N GLN A 94 -6.17 -46.54 19.56
CA GLN A 94 -4.90 -47.10 20.00
C GLN A 94 -4.08 -46.02 20.72
N SER A 95 -4.17 -46.09 22.05
CA SER A 95 -3.15 -45.83 23.08
C SER A 95 -1.85 -45.09 22.70
N SER A 96 -1.60 -43.95 23.35
CA SER A 96 -0.29 -43.67 23.98
C SER A 96 -0.44 -42.69 25.16
N LYS A 97 0.38 -42.91 26.19
CA LYS A 97 0.29 -42.41 27.58
C LYS A 97 0.52 -40.88 27.74
N PRO A 98 0.04 -40.27 28.85
CA PRO A 98 0.17 -38.83 29.09
C PRO A 98 1.56 -38.49 29.66
N GLY A 99 2.35 -37.76 28.88
CA GLY A 99 3.55 -37.07 29.37
C GLY A 99 3.21 -35.64 29.77
N THR A 100 3.41 -35.32 31.04
CA THR A 100 3.41 -33.98 31.63
C THR A 100 4.22 -33.00 30.79
N LYS A 101 3.56 -32.09 30.07
CA LYS A 101 4.20 -30.92 29.45
C LYS A 101 4.21 -29.78 30.46
N GLN A 102 5.38 -29.48 31.00
CA GLN A 102 5.66 -28.15 31.52
C GLN A 102 5.53 -27.13 30.38
N PRO A 103 5.18 -25.87 30.67
CA PRO A 103 5.04 -24.83 29.65
C PRO A 103 6.44 -24.41 29.18
N GLY A 104 7.00 -25.17 28.24
CA GLY A 104 8.22 -24.81 27.54
C GLY A 104 7.92 -23.71 26.53
N HIS A 105 8.74 -22.65 26.57
CA HIS A 105 8.80 -21.58 25.57
C HIS A 105 8.54 -22.13 24.16
N ALA A 106 7.51 -21.61 23.49
CA ALA A 106 7.22 -21.95 22.11
C ALA A 106 8.46 -21.63 21.26
N SER A 107 9.13 -22.67 20.76
CA SER A 107 10.24 -22.53 19.82
C SER A 107 9.72 -21.89 18.54
N ILE A 108 10.20 -20.69 18.23
CA ILE A 108 9.94 -20.03 16.95
C ILE A 108 10.43 -20.93 15.82
N SER A 109 9.57 -21.20 14.84
CA SER A 109 9.93 -22.04 13.70
C SER A 109 11.10 -21.45 12.91
N MET A 110 12.02 -22.30 12.45
CA MET A 110 13.11 -21.87 11.56
C MET A 110 12.58 -21.13 10.32
N SER A 111 11.40 -21.55 9.81
CA SER A 111 10.71 -20.91 8.70
C SER A 111 10.27 -19.45 8.96
N LEU A 112 10.08 -19.04 10.21
CA LEU A 112 9.83 -17.64 10.54
C LEU A 112 11.13 -16.85 10.47
N ARG A 113 12.22 -17.37 11.05
CA ARG A 113 13.54 -16.71 11.05
C ARG A 113 14.06 -16.46 9.63
N GLU A 114 13.84 -17.40 8.71
CA GLU A 114 14.20 -17.27 7.28
C GLU A 114 13.48 -16.10 6.56
N LYS A 115 12.37 -15.61 7.10
CA LYS A 115 11.68 -14.43 6.56
C LYS A 115 12.33 -13.11 6.99
N PHE A 116 13.16 -13.13 8.03
CA PHE A 116 13.90 -11.98 8.57
C PHE A 116 15.37 -12.00 8.16
N THR A 117 15.71 -12.84 7.18
CA THR A 117 17.00 -12.83 6.51
C THR A 117 16.84 -12.26 5.11
N ASP A 118 17.83 -11.51 4.64
CA ASP A 118 17.77 -10.92 3.30
C ASP A 118 17.69 -11.99 2.21
N PHE A 119 16.77 -11.79 1.28
CA PHE A 119 16.52 -12.73 0.19
C PHE A 119 17.61 -12.63 -0.88
N GLN A 120 18.44 -13.67 -0.97
CA GLN A 120 19.49 -13.76 -1.98
C GLN A 120 18.93 -14.30 -3.29
N HIS A 121 18.98 -13.49 -4.35
CA HIS A 121 18.54 -13.87 -5.69
C HIS A 121 19.19 -12.99 -6.77
N PRO A 122 19.57 -13.50 -7.95
CA PRO A 122 20.25 -12.71 -9.00
C PRO A 122 19.49 -11.49 -9.51
N LEU A 123 18.15 -11.52 -9.41
CA LEU A 123 17.26 -10.43 -9.79
C LEU A 123 16.87 -9.52 -8.60
N MET A 124 17.23 -9.89 -7.37
CA MET A 124 16.95 -9.05 -6.21
C MET A 124 18.10 -8.05 -6.05
N PRO A 125 17.84 -6.73 -6.07
CA PRO A 125 18.88 -5.75 -5.81
C PRO A 125 19.46 -5.91 -4.40
N PRO A 126 20.74 -5.59 -4.18
CA PRO A 126 21.35 -5.76 -2.86
C PRO A 126 20.72 -4.82 -1.83
N GLY A 127 20.40 -5.36 -0.65
CA GLY A 127 19.90 -4.57 0.47
C GLY A 127 20.98 -3.66 1.07
N CYS A 128 20.56 -2.58 1.74
CA CYS A 128 21.50 -1.79 2.54
C CYS A 128 22.05 -2.64 3.71
N PRO A 129 23.37 -2.82 3.86
CA PRO A 129 23.93 -3.77 4.85
C PRO A 129 23.50 -3.51 6.30
N ILE A 130 23.37 -2.23 6.69
CA ILE A 130 22.94 -1.85 8.04
C ILE A 130 21.50 -2.33 8.30
N TRP A 131 20.61 -2.11 7.34
CA TRP A 131 19.20 -2.52 7.41
C TRP A 131 19.04 -4.03 7.38
N VAL A 132 19.80 -4.72 6.53
CA VAL A 132 19.84 -6.20 6.51
C VAL A 132 20.30 -6.75 7.86
N SER A 133 21.34 -6.17 8.46
CA SER A 133 21.83 -6.58 9.78
C SER A 133 20.82 -6.30 10.89
N ALA A 134 20.09 -5.19 10.81
CA ALA A 134 19.04 -4.85 11.76
C ALA A 134 17.87 -5.82 11.69
N LEU A 135 17.40 -6.16 10.49
CA LEU A 135 16.32 -7.13 10.28
C LEU A 135 16.66 -8.50 10.86
N ALA A 136 17.89 -8.98 10.63
CA ALA A 136 18.36 -10.27 11.14
C ALA A 136 18.45 -10.33 12.69
N LYS A 137 18.41 -9.17 13.37
CA LYS A 137 18.51 -9.03 14.83
C LYS A 137 17.17 -8.76 15.51
N VAL A 138 16.06 -8.83 14.78
CA VAL A 138 14.72 -8.73 15.38
C VAL A 138 14.56 -9.77 16.49
N ASP A 139 14.10 -9.30 17.64
CA ASP A 139 13.84 -10.10 18.82
C ASP A 139 12.44 -10.72 18.74
N PHE A 140 12.42 -12.00 18.36
CA PHE A 140 11.20 -12.81 18.28
C PHE A 140 10.63 -13.24 19.64
N SER A 141 11.30 -12.94 20.76
CA SER A 141 10.74 -13.20 22.10
C SER A 141 9.64 -12.19 22.45
N ARG A 142 9.59 -11.06 21.75
CA ARG A 142 8.55 -10.04 21.87
C ARG A 142 7.27 -10.53 21.19
N PRO A 143 6.09 -10.23 21.77
CA PRO A 143 4.81 -10.64 21.19
C PRO A 143 4.59 -9.94 19.85
N ALA A 144 4.11 -10.70 18.86
CA ALA A 144 3.74 -10.20 17.55
C ALA A 144 2.53 -10.98 17.02
N PRO A 145 1.68 -10.37 16.17
CA PRO A 145 0.62 -11.09 15.48
C PRO A 145 1.19 -12.23 14.64
N LEU A 146 0.55 -13.40 14.69
CA LEU A 146 0.98 -14.58 13.94
C LEU A 146 -0.07 -14.99 12.92
N GLY A 147 0.39 -15.52 11.79
CA GLY A 147 -0.46 -16.09 10.75
C GLY A 147 -1.44 -15.07 10.16
N ASP A 148 -2.73 -15.38 10.22
CA ASP A 148 -3.79 -14.56 9.61
C ASP A 148 -4.07 -13.23 10.32
N ASN A 149 -3.52 -13.03 11.52
CA ASN A 149 -3.64 -11.80 12.30
C ASN A 149 -2.55 -10.78 11.96
N GLY A 150 -1.52 -11.17 11.19
CA GLY A 150 -0.49 -10.25 10.71
C GLY A 150 -1.02 -9.29 9.66
N TRP A 151 -0.32 -8.16 9.49
CA TRP A 151 -0.65 -7.19 8.47
C TRP A 151 -0.53 -7.79 7.08
N ALA A 152 -1.52 -7.48 6.25
CA ALA A 152 -1.48 -7.71 4.81
C ALA A 152 -0.53 -6.72 4.12
N PHE A 153 -0.46 -6.78 2.80
CA PHE A 153 0.48 -6.00 1.99
C PHE A 153 -0.26 -5.08 1.03
N TRP A 154 0.10 -3.80 1.03
CA TRP A 154 -0.38 -2.83 0.05
C TRP A 154 0.26 -3.00 -1.33
N LEU A 155 1.45 -3.58 -1.41
CA LEU A 155 2.12 -3.93 -2.67
C LEU A 155 2.56 -5.40 -2.61
N PRO A 156 2.67 -6.11 -3.75
CA PRO A 156 3.25 -7.43 -3.73
C PRO A 156 4.72 -7.35 -3.30
N GLU A 157 5.14 -8.26 -2.43
CA GLU A 157 6.55 -8.35 -2.05
C GLU A 157 7.43 -8.58 -3.28
N ALA A 158 8.55 -7.86 -3.40
CA ALA A 158 9.48 -8.07 -4.51
C ALA A 158 9.91 -9.54 -4.64
N ARG A 159 10.18 -10.21 -3.50
CA ARG A 159 10.48 -11.66 -3.44
C ARG A 159 9.40 -12.52 -4.06
N LEU A 160 8.12 -12.14 -3.91
CA LEU A 160 7.01 -12.87 -4.52
C LEU A 160 7.03 -12.73 -6.04
N VAL A 161 7.27 -11.51 -6.55
CA VAL A 161 7.24 -11.18 -7.98
C VAL A 161 8.39 -11.85 -8.74
N ILE A 162 9.62 -11.76 -8.24
CA ILE A 162 10.80 -12.28 -8.93
C ILE A 162 11.28 -13.65 -8.46
N GLY A 163 10.78 -14.19 -7.34
CA GLY A 163 11.33 -15.41 -6.73
C GLY A 163 10.90 -16.74 -7.36
N SER A 164 10.17 -16.73 -8.48
CA SER A 164 9.77 -17.97 -9.17
C SER A 164 10.93 -18.55 -9.98
N GLU A 165 11.26 -19.82 -9.75
CA GLU A 165 12.25 -20.56 -10.56
C GLU A 165 11.76 -20.87 -11.97
N MET A 166 10.44 -20.95 -12.17
CA MET A 166 9.85 -21.11 -13.51
C MET A 166 9.82 -19.75 -14.22
N ILE A 167 10.58 -19.63 -15.30
CA ILE A 167 10.74 -18.41 -16.11
C ILE A 167 9.38 -17.87 -16.57
N ASP A 168 8.51 -18.71 -17.15
CA ASP A 168 7.18 -18.27 -17.61
C ASP A 168 6.32 -17.69 -16.49
N ARG A 169 6.43 -18.25 -15.28
CA ARG A 169 5.68 -17.78 -14.12
C ARG A 169 6.24 -16.47 -13.59
N GLN A 170 7.56 -16.33 -13.55
CA GLN A 170 8.23 -15.08 -13.19
C GLN A 170 7.84 -13.95 -14.16
N ALA A 171 7.89 -14.23 -15.46
CA ALA A 171 7.45 -13.31 -16.50
C ALA A 171 5.97 -12.93 -16.34
N ARG A 172 5.07 -13.90 -16.10
CA ARG A 172 3.67 -13.59 -15.81
C ARG A 172 3.50 -12.69 -14.59
N TYR A 173 4.26 -12.91 -13.53
CA TYR A 173 4.14 -12.10 -12.30
C TYR A 173 4.55 -10.65 -12.56
N VAL A 174 5.69 -10.47 -13.23
CA VAL A 174 6.18 -9.14 -13.60
C VAL A 174 5.17 -8.44 -14.52
N MET A 175 4.70 -9.10 -15.57
CA MET A 175 3.75 -8.49 -16.51
C MET A 175 2.40 -8.17 -15.87
N ASN A 176 1.88 -9.05 -15.00
CA ASN A 176 0.64 -8.79 -14.29
C ASN A 176 0.80 -7.68 -13.23
N TRP A 177 1.96 -7.53 -12.61
CA TRP A 177 2.24 -6.33 -11.80
C TRP A 177 2.18 -5.07 -12.66
N LEU A 178 2.89 -5.05 -13.80
CA LEU A 178 2.94 -3.88 -14.68
C LEU A 178 1.57 -3.49 -15.26
N ARG A 179 0.68 -4.45 -15.55
CA ARG A 179 -0.70 -4.19 -16.01
C ARG A 179 -1.46 -3.26 -15.06
N VAL A 180 -1.29 -3.43 -13.75
CA VAL A 180 -2.05 -2.69 -12.74
C VAL A 180 -1.25 -1.62 -12.04
N ARG A 181 0.07 -1.58 -12.25
CA ARG A 181 0.99 -0.71 -11.51
C ARG A 181 0.45 0.71 -11.41
N GLU A 182 0.15 1.36 -12.54
CA GLU A 182 -0.32 2.75 -12.56
C GLU A 182 -1.63 2.94 -11.79
N SER A 183 -2.64 2.13 -12.10
CA SER A 183 -3.96 2.23 -11.46
C SER A 183 -3.90 1.94 -9.96
N TRP A 184 -3.10 0.94 -9.56
CA TRP A 184 -2.93 0.57 -8.15
C TRP A 184 -2.17 1.65 -7.38
N LEU A 185 -1.11 2.22 -7.96
CA LEU A 185 -0.38 3.33 -7.33
C LEU A 185 -1.21 4.61 -7.26
N TYR A 186 -2.05 4.89 -8.27
CA TYR A 186 -3.03 5.97 -8.22
C TYR A 186 -3.98 5.82 -7.02
N ILE A 187 -4.48 4.61 -6.79
CA ILE A 187 -5.33 4.34 -5.63
C ILE A 187 -4.61 4.62 -4.32
N LEU A 188 -3.38 4.12 -4.18
CA LEU A 188 -2.62 4.28 -2.94
C LEU A 188 -2.29 5.74 -2.62
N THR A 189 -2.17 6.60 -3.63
CA THR A 189 -1.93 8.04 -3.43
C THR A 189 -3.18 8.83 -3.12
N HIS A 190 -4.30 8.50 -3.75
CA HIS A 190 -5.55 9.29 -3.68
C HIS A 190 -6.53 8.78 -2.61
N HIS A 191 -6.33 7.58 -2.06
CA HIS A 191 -7.11 7.04 -0.96
C HIS A 191 -6.32 7.02 0.34
N ASN A 192 -7.02 7.22 1.46
CA ASN A 192 -6.40 7.00 2.76
C ASN A 192 -6.44 5.49 3.05
N MET A 193 -5.33 4.92 3.48
CA MET A 193 -5.25 3.52 3.93
C MET A 193 -6.28 3.13 5.00
N GLN A 194 -6.90 4.11 5.65
CA GLN A 194 -7.91 3.96 6.70
C GLN A 194 -9.36 4.17 6.22
N ASP A 195 -9.60 4.58 4.96
CA ASP A 195 -10.95 4.91 4.48
C ASP A 195 -11.85 3.68 4.20
N GLY A 196 -11.26 2.48 4.19
CA GLY A 196 -11.97 1.22 3.99
C GLY A 196 -12.49 1.01 2.57
N VAL A 197 -12.15 1.87 1.61
CA VAL A 197 -12.57 1.75 0.20
C VAL A 197 -11.87 0.57 -0.44
N ILE A 198 -10.55 0.46 -0.23
CA ILE A 198 -9.67 -0.63 -0.68
C ILE A 198 -8.77 -1.03 0.49
N GLY A 199 -8.64 -2.34 0.72
CA GLY A 199 -7.79 -2.90 1.77
C GLY A 199 -6.54 -3.58 1.23
N PRO A 200 -5.50 -3.75 2.06
CA PRO A 200 -4.30 -4.48 1.70
C PRO A 200 -4.59 -5.97 1.46
N LEU A 201 -3.81 -6.63 0.61
CA LEU A 201 -3.99 -8.04 0.25
C LEU A 201 -3.01 -8.95 0.98
N LYS A 202 -3.47 -10.13 1.39
CA LYS A 202 -2.59 -11.17 1.95
C LYS A 202 -1.67 -11.72 0.85
N ALA A 203 -0.48 -12.20 1.22
CA ALA A 203 0.45 -12.80 0.27
C ALA A 203 -0.14 -13.92 -0.64
N PRO A 204 -1.06 -14.79 -0.16
CA PRO A 204 -1.76 -15.72 -1.04
C PRO A 204 -2.68 -15.06 -2.08
N GLN A 205 -3.30 -13.94 -1.75
CA GLN A 205 -4.16 -13.17 -2.68
C GLN A 205 -3.29 -12.49 -3.75
N TRP A 206 -2.20 -11.83 -3.34
CA TRP A 206 -1.20 -11.30 -4.28
C TRP A 206 -0.64 -12.39 -5.21
N ARG A 207 -0.33 -13.56 -4.67
CA ARG A 207 0.19 -14.68 -5.48
C ARG A 207 -0.85 -15.19 -6.49
N GLU A 208 -2.11 -15.30 -6.08
CA GLU A 208 -3.19 -15.72 -6.98
C GLU A 208 -3.36 -14.70 -8.11
N TYR A 209 -3.36 -13.41 -7.76
CA TYR A 209 -3.41 -12.30 -8.70
C TYR A 209 -2.30 -12.35 -9.75
N LEU A 210 -1.05 -12.32 -9.29
CA LEU A 210 0.12 -12.26 -10.16
C LEU A 210 0.22 -13.47 -11.08
N ASN A 211 -0.35 -14.61 -10.70
CA ASN A 211 -0.36 -15.83 -11.50
C ASN A 211 -1.54 -15.94 -12.48
N THR A 212 -2.36 -14.89 -12.63
CA THR A 212 -3.51 -14.91 -13.52
C THR A 212 -3.08 -15.13 -14.98
N SER A 213 -3.83 -15.99 -15.66
CA SER A 213 -3.66 -16.41 -17.06
C SER A 213 -4.98 -16.95 -17.61
N ALA A 214 -5.15 -16.98 -18.93
CA ALA A 214 -6.38 -17.47 -19.58
C ALA A 214 -6.80 -18.87 -19.11
N ARG A 215 -5.83 -19.79 -18.98
CA ARG A 215 -6.05 -21.14 -18.44
C ARG A 215 -6.52 -21.11 -16.98
N SER A 216 -5.92 -20.26 -16.16
CA SER A 216 -6.28 -20.16 -14.75
C SER A 216 -7.70 -19.62 -14.52
N GLN A 217 -8.21 -18.80 -15.45
CA GLN A 217 -9.58 -18.28 -15.41
C GLN A 217 -10.60 -19.37 -15.72
N GLN A 218 -10.37 -20.17 -16.77
CA GLN A 218 -11.21 -21.33 -17.09
C GLN A 218 -11.30 -22.32 -15.92
N GLU A 219 -10.20 -22.51 -15.19
CA GLU A 219 -10.17 -23.35 -13.98
C GLU A 219 -10.93 -22.74 -12.79
N ALA A 220 -11.09 -21.41 -12.71
CA ALA A 220 -11.78 -20.74 -11.60
C ALA A 220 -13.28 -21.06 -11.56
N PHE A 221 -13.90 -21.23 -12.72
CA PHE A 221 -15.34 -21.46 -12.87
C PHE A 221 -15.73 -22.94 -13.01
N SER A 222 -14.77 -23.86 -13.04
CA SER A 222 -15.03 -25.29 -13.31
C SER A 222 -15.17 -26.18 -12.08
N LYS A 223 -14.72 -25.74 -10.90
CA LYS A 223 -14.74 -26.55 -9.66
C LYS A 223 -14.96 -25.67 -8.44
N ASP A 224 -15.64 -26.16 -7.40
CA ASP A 224 -15.82 -25.46 -6.13
C ASP A 224 -14.81 -25.96 -5.08
N THR A 225 -13.58 -25.49 -5.19
CA THR A 225 -12.45 -25.82 -4.30
C THR A 225 -12.03 -24.58 -3.53
N LYS A 226 -11.30 -24.73 -2.41
CA LYS A 226 -10.71 -23.58 -1.69
C LYS A 226 -9.88 -22.66 -2.61
N LYS A 227 -9.24 -23.22 -3.63
CA LYS A 227 -8.46 -22.48 -4.63
C LYS A 227 -9.36 -21.64 -5.54
N SER A 228 -10.46 -22.19 -6.05
CA SER A 228 -11.38 -21.43 -6.90
C SER A 228 -12.20 -20.39 -6.13
N LEU A 229 -12.50 -20.64 -4.84
CA LEU A 229 -13.06 -19.61 -3.96
C LEU A 229 -12.10 -18.41 -3.85
N ARG A 230 -10.82 -18.64 -3.55
CA ARG A 230 -9.81 -17.56 -3.50
C ARG A 230 -9.69 -16.81 -4.83
N LYS A 231 -9.72 -17.51 -5.96
CA LYS A 231 -9.71 -16.86 -7.28
C LYS A 231 -10.89 -15.92 -7.45
N ARG A 232 -12.10 -16.34 -7.07
CA ARG A 232 -13.31 -15.50 -7.11
C ARG A 232 -13.20 -14.29 -6.17
N GLU A 233 -12.69 -14.47 -4.96
CA GLU A 233 -12.46 -13.37 -4.02
C GLU A 233 -11.50 -12.33 -4.60
N VAL A 234 -10.37 -12.78 -5.16
CA VAL A 234 -9.37 -11.91 -5.78
C VAL A 234 -9.96 -11.19 -6.99
N ALA A 235 -10.69 -11.89 -7.86
CA ALA A 235 -11.38 -11.29 -9.00
C ALA A 235 -12.41 -10.23 -8.56
N ALA A 236 -13.17 -10.48 -7.49
CA ALA A 236 -14.16 -9.52 -6.98
C ALA A 236 -13.50 -8.24 -6.46
N ILE A 237 -12.35 -8.34 -5.78
CA ILE A 237 -11.57 -7.18 -5.37
C ILE A 237 -11.17 -6.37 -6.60
N PHE A 238 -10.59 -7.00 -7.61
CA PHE A 238 -10.11 -6.27 -8.79
C PHE A 238 -11.22 -5.72 -9.67
N LYS A 239 -12.37 -6.40 -9.76
CA LYS A 239 -13.55 -5.84 -10.39
C LYS A 239 -14.00 -4.56 -9.72
N ARG A 240 -14.00 -4.54 -8.37
CA ARG A 240 -14.33 -3.33 -7.61
C ARG A 240 -13.30 -2.22 -7.82
N VAL A 241 -12.03 -2.58 -7.92
CA VAL A 241 -10.91 -1.63 -7.98
C VAL A 241 -10.71 -1.05 -9.38
N PHE A 242 -10.78 -1.88 -10.42
CA PHE A 242 -10.45 -1.51 -11.80
C PHE A 242 -11.65 -1.52 -12.75
N GLY A 243 -12.82 -1.98 -12.31
CA GLY A 243 -14.03 -2.04 -13.15
C GLY A 243 -14.00 -3.12 -14.23
N VAL A 244 -13.03 -4.05 -14.20
CA VAL A 244 -12.89 -5.13 -15.20
C VAL A 244 -13.25 -6.50 -14.60
N ASP A 245 -13.86 -7.36 -15.41
CA ASP A 245 -14.21 -8.72 -14.99
C ASP A 245 -12.99 -9.66 -15.05
N ASP A 246 -12.13 -9.48 -16.06
CA ASP A 246 -10.83 -10.14 -16.15
C ASP A 246 -9.70 -9.11 -16.23
N ILE A 247 -8.72 -9.24 -15.35
CA ILE A 247 -7.52 -8.40 -15.34
C ILE A 247 -6.71 -8.51 -16.63
N LEU A 248 -6.86 -9.62 -17.37
CA LEU A 248 -6.19 -9.82 -18.65
C LEU A 248 -6.78 -8.92 -19.75
N GLU A 249 -7.94 -8.31 -19.53
CA GLU A 249 -8.50 -7.25 -20.38
C GLU A 249 -7.60 -6.01 -20.37
N ILE A 250 -6.99 -5.71 -19.23
CA ILE A 250 -6.01 -4.61 -19.09
C ILE A 250 -4.72 -5.05 -19.75
N GLN A 251 -4.39 -4.48 -20.90
CA GLN A 251 -3.15 -4.80 -21.60
C GLN A 251 -1.93 -4.38 -20.78
N PRO A 252 -0.84 -5.17 -20.80
CA PRO A 252 0.39 -4.72 -20.18
C PRO A 252 0.91 -3.50 -20.95
N PRO A 253 1.64 -2.59 -20.30
CA PRO A 253 2.22 -1.47 -21.01
C PRO A 253 3.27 -1.96 -22.02
N ASP A 254 3.40 -1.24 -23.12
CA ASP A 254 4.45 -1.48 -24.12
C ASP A 254 5.81 -0.93 -23.68
N GLU A 255 5.79 0.09 -22.82
CA GLU A 255 6.95 0.77 -22.28
C GLU A 255 6.86 0.90 -20.76
N TRP A 256 8.01 0.90 -20.09
CA TRP A 256 8.11 1.17 -18.67
C TRP A 256 9.19 2.23 -18.44
N PHE A 257 8.79 3.39 -17.88
CA PHE A 257 9.63 4.58 -17.78
C PHE A 257 10.29 5.00 -19.11
N GLY A 258 9.52 4.98 -20.20
CA GLY A 258 9.99 5.33 -21.54
C GLY A 258 10.93 4.31 -22.18
N ARG A 259 11.07 3.11 -21.58
CA ARG A 259 11.87 2.01 -22.12
C ARG A 259 10.96 0.92 -22.66
N SER A 260 11.16 0.53 -23.91
CA SER A 260 10.39 -0.57 -24.54
C SER A 260 10.56 -1.88 -23.78
N LEU A 261 9.45 -2.52 -23.45
CA LEU A 261 9.41 -3.90 -22.92
C LEU A 261 9.41 -4.96 -24.03
N LYS A 262 9.34 -4.52 -25.30
CA LYS A 262 9.42 -5.38 -26.48
C LYS A 262 10.86 -5.45 -26.99
N ASN A 263 11.22 -6.61 -27.54
CA ASN A 263 12.49 -6.87 -28.20
C ASN A 263 13.75 -6.56 -27.34
N CYS A 264 13.64 -6.71 -26.02
CA CYS A 264 14.75 -6.52 -25.10
C CYS A 264 15.81 -7.62 -25.26
N THR A 265 17.08 -7.26 -25.07
CA THR A 265 18.13 -8.28 -24.87
C THR A 265 17.92 -9.01 -23.53
N PRO A 266 18.47 -10.22 -23.35
CA PRO A 266 18.44 -10.90 -22.05
C PRO A 266 19.01 -10.05 -20.91
N GLU A 267 20.04 -9.25 -21.19
CA GLU A 267 20.68 -8.34 -20.25
C GLU A 267 19.74 -7.18 -19.86
N ASP A 268 19.08 -6.56 -20.83
CA ASP A 268 18.08 -5.51 -20.58
C ASP A 268 16.93 -6.04 -19.73
N LEU A 269 16.42 -7.23 -20.07
CA LEU A 269 15.32 -7.86 -19.35
C LEU A 269 15.69 -8.15 -17.90
N ARG A 270 16.92 -8.65 -17.67
CA ARG A 270 17.48 -8.87 -16.33
C ARG A 270 17.53 -7.56 -15.55
N LEU A 271 18.04 -6.50 -16.15
CA LEU A 271 18.12 -5.18 -15.52
C LEU A 271 16.72 -4.65 -15.17
N TYR A 272 15.74 -4.80 -16.06
CA TYR A 272 14.36 -4.39 -15.79
C TYR A 272 13.76 -5.13 -14.61
N TYR A 273 13.99 -6.45 -14.51
CA TYR A 273 13.44 -7.22 -13.39
C TYR A 273 14.09 -6.80 -12.07
N GLN A 274 15.39 -6.47 -12.09
CA GLN A 274 16.07 -5.90 -10.93
C GLN A 274 15.50 -4.52 -10.56
N GLN A 275 15.25 -3.64 -11.53
CA GLN A 275 14.69 -2.31 -11.31
C GLN A 275 13.23 -2.37 -10.81
N ILE A 276 12.42 -3.31 -11.31
CA ILE A 276 11.04 -3.55 -10.82
C ILE A 276 11.07 -4.09 -9.39
N ALA A 277 11.96 -5.04 -9.09
CA ALA A 277 12.13 -5.55 -7.72
C ALA A 277 12.64 -4.46 -6.76
N TRP A 278 13.49 -3.56 -7.24
CA TRP A 278 13.90 -2.37 -6.50
C TRP A 278 12.70 -1.47 -6.21
N GLU A 279 11.93 -1.09 -7.22
CA GLU A 279 10.75 -0.23 -7.07
C GLU A 279 9.75 -0.81 -6.06
N LEU A 280 9.45 -2.12 -6.15
CA LEU A 280 8.56 -2.78 -5.21
C LEU A 280 9.09 -2.75 -3.77
N SER A 281 10.40 -2.86 -3.59
CA SER A 281 11.03 -2.76 -2.26
C SER A 281 10.99 -1.33 -1.73
N GLU A 282 11.26 -0.35 -2.59
CA GLU A 282 11.28 1.08 -2.28
C GLU A 282 9.87 1.58 -1.91
N LEU A 283 8.88 1.33 -2.77
CA LEU A 283 7.47 1.67 -2.51
C LEU A 283 6.92 0.85 -1.34
N GLY A 284 7.27 -0.43 -1.24
CA GLY A 284 6.92 -1.27 -0.10
C GLY A 284 7.38 -0.63 1.22
N PHE A 285 8.64 -0.21 1.29
CA PHE A 285 9.19 0.45 2.48
C PHE A 285 8.47 1.79 2.79
N ARG A 286 8.22 2.63 1.78
CA ARG A 286 7.50 3.91 1.93
C ARG A 286 6.11 3.73 2.55
N TYR A 287 5.32 2.84 1.95
CA TYR A 287 3.95 2.60 2.38
C TYR A 287 3.88 1.84 3.71
N GLU A 288 4.84 0.97 4.00
CA GLU A 288 4.95 0.30 5.29
C GLU A 288 5.36 1.26 6.41
N LEU A 289 6.27 2.19 6.15
CA LEU A 289 6.64 3.25 7.08
C LEU A 289 5.45 4.15 7.38
N LEU A 290 4.70 4.55 6.34
CA LEU A 290 3.46 5.32 6.49
C LEU A 290 2.40 4.55 7.31
N GLN A 291 2.17 3.28 6.98
CA GLN A 291 1.20 2.43 7.70
C GLN A 291 1.59 2.24 9.16
N LEU A 292 2.88 2.06 9.44
CA LEU A 292 3.38 1.95 10.80
C LEU A 292 3.23 3.26 11.58
N ASP A 293 3.49 4.40 10.94
CA ASP A 293 3.27 5.72 11.55
C ASP A 293 1.79 5.99 11.86
N TYR A 294 0.88 5.61 10.96
CA TYR A 294 -0.57 5.67 11.21
C TYR A 294 -0.97 4.90 12.47
N TRP A 295 -0.36 3.74 12.71
CA TRP A 295 -0.66 2.90 13.86
C TRP A 295 -0.08 3.46 15.16
N LEU A 296 1.16 3.93 15.11
CA LEU A 296 1.92 4.38 16.28
C LEU A 296 1.58 5.80 16.72
N VAL A 297 1.19 6.66 15.78
CA VAL A 297 0.86 8.07 16.02
C VAL A 297 -0.54 8.33 15.45
N PRO A 298 -1.61 7.76 16.02
CA PRO A 298 -2.97 7.95 15.51
C PRO A 298 -3.39 9.42 15.62
N ILE A 299 -4.15 9.90 14.63
CA ILE A 299 -4.83 11.20 14.68
C ILE A 299 -6.29 10.91 14.99
N ASP A 300 -6.86 11.62 15.96
CA ASP A 300 -8.27 11.49 16.32
C ASP A 300 -9.16 11.87 15.12
N ASN A 301 -10.23 11.10 14.91
CA ASN A 301 -11.17 11.36 13.83
C ASN A 301 -11.95 12.66 14.04
N GLU A 302 -12.16 13.05 15.30
CA GLU A 302 -12.86 14.28 15.68
C GLU A 302 -11.93 15.51 15.76
N ASP A 303 -10.64 15.33 15.42
CA ASP A 303 -9.66 16.42 15.45
C ASP A 303 -9.94 17.44 14.34
N PRO A 304 -10.19 18.73 14.66
CA PRO A 304 -10.49 19.74 13.65
C PRO A 304 -9.31 19.98 12.69
N ASP A 305 -8.07 19.70 13.13
CA ASP A 305 -6.86 19.87 12.35
C ASP A 305 -6.39 18.55 11.70
N ARG A 306 -7.25 17.52 11.67
CA ARG A 306 -6.90 16.18 11.13
C ARG A 306 -6.26 16.25 9.75
N HIS A 307 -6.83 17.04 8.84
CA HIS A 307 -6.30 17.18 7.49
C HIS A 307 -4.90 17.80 7.46
N LEU A 308 -4.64 18.80 8.31
CA LEU A 308 -3.31 19.42 8.42
C LEU A 308 -2.29 18.44 8.99
N LYS A 309 -2.66 17.68 10.02
CA LYS A 309 -1.81 16.65 10.63
C LYS A 309 -1.53 15.50 9.68
N GLU A 310 -2.50 15.12 8.84
CA GLU A 310 -2.31 14.10 7.81
C GLU A 310 -1.35 14.57 6.72
N ASN A 311 -1.52 15.81 6.25
CA ASN A 311 -0.60 16.42 5.29
C ASN A 311 0.82 16.51 5.85
N GLU A 312 0.95 16.89 7.12
CA GLU A 312 2.25 16.94 7.80
C GLU A 312 2.87 15.55 7.95
N ARG A 313 2.08 14.51 8.29
CA ARG A 313 2.58 13.12 8.28
C ARG A 313 3.11 12.76 6.90
N ARG A 314 2.31 12.96 5.84
CA ARG A 314 2.71 12.62 4.47
C ARG A 314 3.98 13.37 4.07
N ARG A 315 4.11 14.65 4.42
CA ARG A 315 5.33 15.46 4.20
C ARG A 315 6.54 14.85 4.91
N LEU A 316 6.45 14.57 6.21
CA LEU A 316 7.54 14.00 6.99
C LEU A 316 8.01 12.64 6.45
N ILE A 317 7.07 11.80 6.01
CA ILE A 317 7.40 10.50 5.41
C ILE A 317 8.04 10.69 4.03
N ALA A 318 7.53 11.61 3.20
CA ALA A 318 8.09 11.89 1.88
C ALA A 318 9.53 12.41 1.96
N GLU A 319 9.86 13.23 2.97
CA GLU A 319 11.22 13.77 3.18
C GLU A 319 12.28 12.70 3.50
N VAL A 320 11.88 11.48 3.88
CA VAL A 320 12.78 10.33 4.02
C VAL A 320 13.36 9.90 2.66
N PHE A 321 12.71 10.29 1.57
CA PHE A 321 13.03 9.91 0.22
C PHE A 321 13.44 11.13 -0.62
N PRO A 322 14.14 10.92 -1.74
CA PRO A 322 14.47 11.99 -2.67
C PRO A 322 13.21 12.72 -3.15
N SER A 323 13.25 14.07 -3.20
CA SER A 323 12.08 14.93 -3.41
C SER A 323 11.41 14.79 -4.78
N ASP A 324 12.10 14.20 -5.75
CA ASP A 324 11.56 13.85 -7.07
C ASP A 324 10.78 12.53 -7.07
N ARG A 325 10.73 11.84 -5.91
CA ARG A 325 10.15 10.52 -5.72
C ARG A 325 9.39 10.48 -4.41
N ASP A 326 8.10 10.85 -4.45
CA ASP A 326 7.17 10.76 -3.31
C ASP A 326 6.56 9.34 -3.19
N PHE A 327 5.25 9.19 -3.09
CA PHE A 327 4.57 7.88 -2.96
C PHE A 327 4.37 7.15 -4.31
N VAL A 328 4.85 7.74 -5.42
CA VAL A 328 4.83 7.16 -6.77
C VAL A 328 6.14 7.48 -7.46
N MET A 329 6.63 6.53 -8.25
CA MET A 329 7.81 6.70 -9.08
C MET A 329 7.38 7.25 -10.44
N GLY A 330 7.74 8.51 -10.73
CA GLY A 330 7.55 9.14 -12.05
C GLY A 330 8.71 8.91 -13.04
N SER A 331 9.89 8.56 -12.51
CA SER A 331 11.09 8.23 -13.29
C SER A 331 11.96 7.23 -12.53
N LEU A 332 12.88 6.56 -13.23
CA LEU A 332 13.89 5.73 -12.59
C LEU A 332 15.02 6.60 -12.02
N PRO A 333 15.59 6.24 -10.86
CA PRO A 333 16.79 6.89 -10.35
C PRO A 333 17.95 6.81 -11.36
N ILE A 334 18.79 7.84 -11.35
CA ILE A 334 20.05 7.88 -12.13
C ILE A 334 21.28 7.52 -11.29
N ALA A 335 21.10 7.34 -9.98
CA ALA A 335 22.16 7.04 -9.03
C ALA A 335 21.64 6.17 -7.88
N VAL A 336 22.56 5.58 -7.11
CA VAL A 336 22.24 4.90 -5.85
C VAL A 336 22.22 5.95 -4.73
N ASP A 337 21.03 6.37 -4.33
CA ASP A 337 20.80 7.42 -3.34
C ASP A 337 19.83 6.97 -2.22
N SER A 338 19.19 7.91 -1.53
CA SER A 338 18.28 7.66 -0.41
C SER A 338 18.98 6.92 0.75
N LEU A 339 18.22 6.18 1.56
CA LEU A 339 18.71 5.34 2.66
C LEU A 339 19.62 4.18 2.20
N ALA A 340 19.69 3.91 0.90
CA ALA A 340 20.56 2.87 0.33
C ALA A 340 21.83 3.43 -0.31
N ALA A 341 22.06 4.75 -0.28
CA ALA A 341 23.24 5.37 -0.86
C ALA A 341 24.54 4.73 -0.35
N ILE A 342 25.53 4.57 -1.23
CA ILE A 342 26.81 3.96 -0.86
C ILE A 342 27.59 4.90 0.07
N ALA A 343 27.69 6.18 -0.31
CA ALA A 343 28.29 7.22 0.52
C ALA A 343 27.39 7.51 1.72
N VAL A 344 27.97 7.52 2.92
CA VAL A 344 27.22 7.74 4.17
C VAL A 344 26.70 9.18 4.24
N GLU A 345 27.47 10.12 3.71
CA GLU A 345 27.14 11.54 3.61
C GLU A 345 25.85 11.75 2.80
N ALA A 346 25.67 10.99 1.71
CA ALA A 346 24.48 11.06 0.88
C ALA A 346 23.22 10.52 1.59
N ARG A 347 23.39 9.66 2.61
CA ARG A 347 22.27 9.17 3.43
C ARG A 347 21.82 10.18 4.48
N VAL A 348 22.68 11.11 4.92
CA VAL A 348 22.43 12.00 6.07
C VAL A 348 21.09 12.76 6.00
N PRO A 349 20.70 13.39 4.88
CA PRO A 349 19.42 14.10 4.80
C PRO A 349 18.21 13.17 5.05
N HIS A 350 18.24 12.00 4.40
CA HIS A 350 17.22 10.96 4.49
C HIS A 350 17.17 10.33 5.89
N LEU A 351 18.33 10.15 6.52
CA LEU A 351 18.44 9.67 7.90
C LEU A 351 17.91 10.68 8.90
N GLU A 352 18.11 11.99 8.67
CA GLU A 352 17.56 13.03 9.53
C GLU A 352 16.04 13.10 9.42
N ALA A 353 15.48 12.99 8.20
CA ALA A 353 14.04 12.89 8.01
C ALA A 353 13.47 11.63 8.67
N LEU A 354 14.11 10.48 8.50
CA LEU A 354 13.69 9.24 9.17
C LEU A 354 13.73 9.38 10.70
N ARG A 355 14.77 10.02 11.23
CA ARG A 355 14.88 10.31 12.68
C ARG A 355 13.67 11.11 13.16
N GLN A 356 13.22 12.11 12.42
CA GLN A 356 12.05 12.92 12.79
C GLN A 356 10.77 12.08 12.85
N VAL A 357 10.57 11.17 11.89
CA VAL A 357 9.44 10.22 11.92
C VAL A 357 9.53 9.34 13.17
N LEU A 358 10.65 8.65 13.37
CA LEU A 358 10.85 7.71 14.47
C LEU A 358 10.83 8.38 15.86
N ALA A 359 11.21 9.66 15.96
CA ALA A 359 11.20 10.42 17.21
C ALA A 359 9.78 10.65 17.77
N ARG A 360 8.75 10.59 16.92
CA ARG A 360 7.34 10.74 17.32
C ARG A 360 6.73 9.45 17.83
N TRP A 361 7.34 8.31 17.55
CA TRP A 361 6.79 7.00 17.92
C TRP A 361 6.89 6.77 19.43
N PRO A 362 5.95 6.00 20.02
CA PRO A 362 6.05 5.59 21.41
C PRO A 362 7.33 4.77 21.62
N ASP A 363 7.89 4.87 22.83
CA ASP A 363 9.15 4.22 23.22
C ASP A 363 10.36 4.56 22.33
N SER A 364 10.28 5.65 21.56
CA SER A 364 11.39 6.14 20.76
C SER A 364 12.60 6.41 21.64
N PRO A 365 13.78 5.83 21.32
CA PRO A 365 14.97 6.00 22.14
C PRO A 365 15.33 7.48 22.35
N PRO A 366 15.74 7.90 23.58
CA PRO A 366 15.96 9.32 23.89
C PRO A 366 17.00 10.03 23.01
N TYR A 367 17.96 9.29 22.43
CA TYR A 367 18.96 9.87 21.53
C TYR A 367 18.35 10.28 20.18
N LEU A 368 17.28 9.62 19.71
CA LEU A 368 16.55 10.02 18.51
C LEU A 368 15.83 11.35 18.68
N GLN A 369 15.46 11.72 19.91
CA GLN A 369 14.77 12.98 20.17
C GLN A 369 15.71 14.19 20.27
N LYS A 370 16.98 13.96 20.66
CA LYS A 370 17.89 15.03 21.09
C LYS A 370 18.99 15.37 20.09
N ALA A 371 19.47 14.40 19.31
CA ALA A 371 20.64 14.58 18.47
C ALA A 371 20.27 14.52 17.00
N ARG A 372 20.72 15.50 16.21
CA ARG A 372 20.53 15.48 14.75
C ARG A 372 21.62 14.63 14.12
N VAL A 373 21.29 13.91 13.05
CA VAL A 373 22.27 13.12 12.29
C VAL A 373 23.33 14.03 11.67
N SER A 374 22.93 15.24 11.24
CA SER A 374 23.81 16.26 10.67
C SER A 374 24.94 16.71 11.60
N ASP A 375 24.73 16.62 12.92
CA ASP A 375 25.71 17.04 13.94
C ASP A 375 26.95 16.12 13.94
N TYR A 376 26.86 14.95 13.31
CA TYR A 376 27.90 13.92 13.27
C TYR A 376 28.51 13.72 11.88
N THR A 377 28.32 14.67 10.96
CA THR A 377 28.88 14.63 9.59
C THR A 377 30.40 14.50 9.53
N SER A 378 31.11 14.86 10.61
CA SER A 378 32.56 14.64 10.75
C SER A 378 32.96 13.19 11.07
N SER A 379 32.00 12.29 11.34
CA SER A 379 32.27 10.90 11.73
C SER A 379 31.30 9.91 11.08
N VAL A 380 31.78 9.27 10.01
CA VAL A 380 31.07 8.19 9.30
C VAL A 380 30.60 7.08 10.25
N LEU A 381 31.50 6.60 11.13
CA LEU A 381 31.19 5.55 12.10
C LEU A 381 30.04 5.95 13.05
N ARG A 382 29.95 7.22 13.42
CA ARG A 382 28.88 7.70 14.29
C ARG A 382 27.54 7.75 13.56
N ILE A 383 27.52 8.18 12.29
CA ILE A 383 26.31 8.17 11.45
C ILE A 383 25.84 6.72 11.25
N GLU A 384 26.71 5.80 10.86
CA GLU A 384 26.36 4.39 10.68
C GLU A 384 25.86 3.74 11.97
N HIS A 385 26.42 4.13 13.12
CA HIS A 385 25.91 3.69 14.41
C HIS A 385 24.47 4.18 14.64
N ILE A 386 24.18 5.46 14.40
CA ILE A 386 22.83 6.02 14.55
C ILE A 386 21.85 5.36 13.58
N GLU A 387 22.24 5.18 12.32
CA GLU A 387 21.47 4.45 11.30
C GLU A 387 21.16 3.03 11.76
N MET A 388 22.14 2.29 12.29
CA MET A 388 21.93 0.95 12.84
C MET A 388 20.91 0.92 13.97
N GLN A 389 20.93 1.91 14.87
CA GLN A 389 19.96 1.96 15.95
C GLN A 389 18.55 2.30 15.45
N MET A 390 18.42 3.25 14.51
CA MET A 390 17.15 3.56 13.84
C MET A 390 16.57 2.34 13.11
N ALA A 391 17.40 1.64 12.32
CA ALA A 391 16.98 0.46 11.58
C ALA A 391 16.53 -0.67 12.51
N ARG A 392 17.22 -0.88 13.65
CA ARG A 392 16.80 -1.86 14.66
C ARG A 392 15.47 -1.50 15.30
N PHE A 393 15.32 -0.25 15.71
CA PHE A 393 14.07 0.25 16.29
C PHE A 393 12.91 0.06 15.31
N TYR A 394 13.06 0.53 14.07
CA TYR A 394 12.07 0.34 13.00
C TYR A 394 11.70 -1.14 12.79
N CYS A 395 12.69 -2.01 12.57
CA CYS A 395 12.44 -3.43 12.29
C CYS A 395 11.75 -4.13 13.46
N GLN A 396 12.10 -3.77 14.69
CA GLN A 396 11.48 -4.32 15.89
C GLN A 396 10.02 -3.85 16.04
N CYS A 397 9.77 -2.53 15.94
CA CYS A 397 8.40 -1.99 15.98
C CYS A 397 7.52 -2.60 14.90
N PHE A 398 8.05 -2.71 13.67
CA PHE A 398 7.31 -3.31 12.57
C PHE A 398 7.00 -4.77 12.83
N TYR A 399 7.93 -5.56 13.36
CA TYR A 399 7.66 -6.95 13.72
C TYR A 399 6.55 -7.09 14.77
N GLU A 400 6.66 -6.34 15.87
CA GLU A 400 5.72 -6.40 16.99
C GLU A 400 4.29 -6.01 16.58
N ILE A 401 4.16 -5.10 15.61
CA ILE A 401 2.86 -4.58 15.17
C ILE A 401 2.32 -5.34 13.95
N ALA A 402 3.15 -5.56 12.94
CA ALA A 402 2.74 -6.15 11.66
C ALA A 402 2.82 -7.69 11.65
N GLY A 403 3.61 -8.30 12.53
CA GLY A 403 3.76 -9.76 12.60
C GLY A 403 4.57 -10.38 11.45
N ARG A 404 5.27 -9.57 10.65
CA ARG A 404 6.07 -9.99 9.50
C ARG A 404 7.30 -9.11 9.31
N ALA A 405 8.21 -9.53 8.44
CA ALA A 405 9.35 -8.70 8.07
C ALA A 405 8.88 -7.50 7.23
N PRO A 406 9.45 -6.30 7.45
CA PRO A 406 9.26 -5.16 6.57
C PRO A 406 10.03 -5.33 5.26
N ALA A 407 9.60 -4.61 4.23
CA ALA A 407 10.44 -4.24 3.10
C ALA A 407 11.66 -3.45 3.60
N LEU A 408 12.78 -3.53 2.88
CA LEU A 408 14.03 -2.86 3.25
C LEU A 408 14.49 -1.93 2.13
N PRO A 409 15.20 -0.83 2.46
CA PRO A 409 15.92 -0.04 1.47
C PRO A 409 16.93 -0.89 0.70
N ARG A 410 16.88 -0.82 -0.64
CA ARG A 410 17.78 -1.55 -1.55
C ARG A 410 18.51 -0.59 -2.46
N ARG A 411 19.72 -0.99 -2.88
CA ARG A 411 20.52 -0.19 -3.82
C ARG A 411 19.93 -0.30 -5.22
N PHE A 412 19.77 0.84 -5.88
CA PHE A 412 19.25 0.86 -7.24
C PHE A 412 20.22 0.17 -8.22
N PRO A 413 19.74 -0.76 -9.08
CA PRO A 413 20.57 -1.37 -10.10
C PRO A 413 20.75 -0.41 -11.29
N LEU A 414 21.97 0.10 -11.43
CA LEU A 414 22.40 0.92 -12.56
C LEU A 414 22.74 0.04 -13.77
N ALA A 415 22.56 0.60 -14.96
CA ALA A 415 22.90 -0.03 -16.23
C ALA A 415 24.42 -0.14 -16.44
#